data_AF-A0A7C3C7X0-F1
#
_entry.id   AF-A0A7C3C7X0-F1
#
_cell.length_a   1.000
_cell.length_b   1.000
_cell.length_c   1.000
_cell.angle_alpha   90.00
_cell.angle_beta   90.00
_cell.angle_gamma   90.00
#
_symmetry.space_group_name_H-M   'P 1'
#
loop_
_entity.id
_entity.type
_entity.pdbx_description
1 polymer ?
#
loop_
_entity_poly.entity_id
_entity_poly.type
_entity_poly.pdbx_seq_one_letter_code
_entity_poly.pdbx_strand_id
1 'polypeptide(L)'
;MSQTLRTTLILTLFFLGKTFVAPAQTPKYSNEFLSIGVSARAHGMGNAVIAHIGDVHAGYWNPAGLTQLNRPFQVSAMHAEWFAGIAKYDYLGIAKKVNANPYKESTFGFSLVRLGIDNIPNTFYLVSPDGTVNYDNVTEFSAADYALLFSYAQKMPYSKVALGGSAKIIRRVIGTFGNAWGFGIDLGTQFKSGDWRFGIMARDISFTFNAWKFNLTED
;
A
#
# COMPACT_ATOMS: atom_id res chain seq x y z
N MET A 1 -19.25 -42.46 -2.41
CA MET A 1 -19.74 -41.15 -2.91
C MET A 1 -19.90 -41.28 -4.42
N SER A 2 -21.13 -41.35 -4.91
CA SER A 2 -21.42 -41.71 -6.31
C SER A 2 -20.85 -40.66 -7.29
N GLN A 3 -20.41 -41.11 -8.47
CA GLN A 3 -19.93 -40.21 -9.53
C GLN A 3 -20.95 -39.10 -9.83
N THR A 4 -22.24 -39.43 -9.78
CA THR A 4 -23.35 -38.46 -9.95
C THR A 4 -23.29 -37.31 -8.96
N LEU A 5 -22.93 -37.54 -7.69
CA LEU A 5 -22.82 -36.49 -6.68
C LEU A 5 -21.63 -35.55 -6.94
N ARG A 6 -20.54 -36.08 -7.50
CA ARG A 6 -19.35 -35.29 -7.88
C ARG A 6 -19.62 -34.43 -9.10
N THR A 7 -20.30 -34.97 -10.12
CA THR A 7 -20.64 -34.23 -11.34
C THR A 7 -21.63 -33.11 -11.07
N THR A 8 -22.64 -33.36 -10.21
CA THR A 8 -23.60 -32.32 -9.80
C THR A 8 -22.91 -31.22 -8.99
N LEU A 9 -21.96 -31.54 -8.10
CA LEU A 9 -21.22 -30.53 -7.34
C LEU A 9 -20.37 -29.62 -8.25
N ILE A 10 -19.74 -30.20 -9.28
CA ILE A 10 -18.91 -29.47 -10.25
C ILE A 10 -19.78 -28.57 -11.14
N LEU A 11 -20.94 -29.05 -11.59
CA LEU A 11 -21.90 -28.25 -12.37
C LEU A 11 -22.51 -27.11 -11.53
N THR A 12 -22.79 -27.34 -10.25
CA THR A 12 -23.31 -26.30 -9.35
C THR A 12 -22.23 -25.24 -9.04
N LEU A 13 -20.95 -25.62 -8.89
CA LEU A 13 -19.85 -24.64 -8.79
C LEU A 13 -19.65 -23.83 -10.07
N PHE A 14 -19.89 -24.43 -11.25
CA PHE A 14 -19.77 -23.74 -12.54
C PHE A 14 -20.92 -22.75 -12.78
N PHE A 15 -22.13 -23.05 -12.31
CA PHE A 15 -23.31 -22.17 -12.45
C PHE A 15 -23.46 -21.12 -11.33
N LEU A 16 -22.76 -21.25 -10.20
CA LEU A 16 -22.66 -20.18 -9.20
C LEU A 16 -21.73 -19.04 -9.60
N GLY A 17 -21.07 -19.13 -10.75
CA GLY A 17 -20.40 -18.01 -11.42
C GLY A 17 -21.40 -16.98 -11.92
N LYS A 18 -22.18 -16.36 -11.03
CA LYS A 18 -22.89 -15.12 -11.36
C LYS A 18 -21.84 -14.10 -11.74
N THR A 19 -21.81 -13.73 -13.02
CA THR A 19 -21.11 -12.55 -13.51
C THR A 19 -21.73 -11.33 -12.85
N PHE A 20 -21.15 -10.90 -11.74
CA PHE A 20 -21.35 -9.55 -11.25
C PHE A 20 -20.81 -8.61 -12.33
N VAL A 21 -21.71 -8.05 -13.13
CA VAL A 21 -21.38 -6.88 -13.94
C VAL A 21 -21.29 -5.72 -12.96
N ALA A 22 -20.13 -5.59 -12.32
CA ALA A 22 -19.78 -4.35 -11.65
C ALA A 22 -19.70 -3.26 -12.74
N PRO A 23 -20.32 -2.08 -12.57
CA PRO A 23 -19.94 -0.92 -13.37
C PRO A 23 -18.40 -0.84 -13.43
N ALA A 24 -17.87 -0.74 -14.65
CA ALA A 24 -16.44 -0.57 -14.88
C ALA A 24 -15.95 0.57 -14.00
N GLN A 25 -15.22 0.24 -12.93
CA GLN A 25 -14.66 1.25 -12.03
C GLN A 25 -13.84 2.18 -12.91
N THR A 26 -14.16 3.48 -12.92
CA THR A 26 -13.21 4.49 -13.35
C THR A 26 -11.92 4.21 -12.57
N PRO A 27 -10.80 3.87 -13.23
CA PRO A 27 -9.58 3.58 -12.52
C PRO A 27 -9.17 4.80 -11.70
N LYS A 28 -9.29 4.74 -10.38
CA LYS A 28 -8.82 5.78 -9.49
C LYS A 28 -7.32 5.53 -9.23
N TYR A 29 -6.46 5.94 -10.15
CA TYR A 29 -4.99 5.86 -10.02
C TYR A 29 -4.41 6.91 -9.06
N SER A 30 -5.10 7.20 -7.95
CA SER A 30 -4.74 8.31 -7.08
C SER A 30 -3.44 8.05 -6.31
N ASN A 31 -3.13 6.78 -6.02
CA ASN A 31 -2.05 6.34 -5.13
C ASN A 31 -1.22 5.19 -5.73
N GLU A 32 -0.98 5.21 -7.04
CA GLU A 32 -0.35 4.09 -7.76
C GLU A 32 1.05 3.74 -7.25
N PHE A 33 1.79 4.69 -6.64
CA PHE A 33 3.09 4.39 -6.01
C PHE A 33 2.99 3.32 -4.92
N LEU A 34 1.81 3.15 -4.30
CA LEU A 34 1.56 2.09 -3.32
C LEU A 34 1.28 0.72 -3.95
N SER A 35 1.21 0.57 -5.28
CA SER A 35 1.10 -0.74 -5.92
C SER A 35 2.46 -1.45 -6.08
N ILE A 36 3.57 -0.68 -6.01
CA ILE A 36 4.95 -1.19 -6.13
C ILE A 36 5.23 -2.31 -5.11
N GLY A 37 4.75 -2.15 -3.88
CA GLY A 37 5.05 -3.07 -2.77
C GLY A 37 6.15 -2.54 -1.88
N VAL A 38 6.43 -3.21 -0.76
CA VAL A 38 7.61 -2.96 0.08
C VAL A 38 8.19 -4.30 0.55
N SER A 39 9.45 -4.30 0.99
CA SER A 39 10.25 -5.48 1.39
C SER A 39 10.85 -6.24 0.21
N ALA A 40 12.17 -6.43 0.24
CA ALA A 40 12.89 -7.28 -0.72
C ALA A 40 12.35 -8.71 -0.76
N ARG A 41 11.94 -9.26 0.40
CA ARG A 41 11.33 -10.59 0.47
C ARG A 41 9.98 -10.63 -0.25
N ALA A 42 9.15 -9.61 -0.09
CA ALA A 42 7.86 -9.55 -0.77
C ALA A 42 8.04 -9.38 -2.28
N HIS A 43 8.98 -8.52 -2.71
CA HIS A 43 9.32 -8.37 -4.12
C HIS A 43 9.84 -9.68 -4.74
N GLY A 44 10.72 -10.40 -4.06
CA GLY A 44 11.18 -11.73 -4.50
C GLY A 44 10.07 -12.79 -4.60
N MET A 45 8.93 -12.56 -3.94
CA MET A 45 7.74 -13.40 -4.01
C MET A 45 6.68 -12.85 -4.98
N GLY A 46 7.01 -11.87 -5.83
CA GLY A 46 6.05 -11.24 -6.73
C GLY A 46 4.90 -10.56 -5.99
N ASN A 47 5.18 -9.96 -4.82
CA ASN A 47 4.22 -9.30 -3.94
C ASN A 47 3.14 -10.24 -3.33
N ALA A 48 3.28 -11.57 -3.45
CA ALA A 48 2.33 -12.56 -2.95
C ALA A 48 2.50 -12.89 -1.45
N VAL A 49 2.25 -11.92 -0.57
CA VAL A 49 2.57 -12.06 0.88
C VAL A 49 1.40 -11.94 1.87
N ILE A 50 0.20 -11.60 1.41
CA ILE A 50 -0.96 -11.24 2.25
C ILE A 50 -1.30 -12.27 3.33
N ALA A 51 -1.21 -13.57 3.02
CA ALA A 51 -1.60 -14.64 3.94
C ALA A 51 -0.54 -15.01 4.98
N HIS A 52 0.73 -14.66 4.77
CA HIS A 52 1.84 -15.17 5.58
C HIS A 52 2.77 -14.11 6.15
N ILE A 53 2.64 -12.85 5.74
CA ILE A 53 3.42 -11.74 6.29
C ILE A 53 3.20 -11.66 7.81
N GLY A 54 4.29 -11.52 8.57
CA GLY A 54 4.29 -11.65 10.03
C GLY A 54 5.40 -10.86 10.72
N ASP A 55 5.90 -9.83 10.05
CA ASP A 55 6.97 -8.95 10.52
C ASP A 55 6.50 -7.48 10.42
N VAL A 56 7.41 -6.55 10.66
CA VAL A 56 7.15 -5.10 10.59
C VAL A 56 6.55 -4.64 9.26
N HIS A 57 6.79 -5.34 8.14
CA HIS A 57 6.21 -5.00 6.83
C HIS A 57 4.71 -5.34 6.74
N ALA A 58 4.17 -6.10 7.70
CA ALA A 58 2.74 -6.42 7.77
C ALA A 58 1.89 -5.14 7.88
N GLY A 59 2.39 -4.06 8.48
CA GLY A 59 1.66 -2.78 8.55
C GLY A 59 1.28 -2.20 7.17
N TYR A 60 2.08 -2.47 6.14
CA TYR A 60 1.78 -2.10 4.74
C TYR A 60 1.01 -3.20 3.99
N TRP A 61 1.36 -4.47 4.19
CA TRP A 61 0.79 -5.57 3.41
C TRP A 61 -0.57 -6.04 3.91
N ASN A 62 -0.63 -6.46 5.18
CA ASN A 62 -1.83 -6.94 5.88
C ASN A 62 -1.62 -6.74 7.39
N PRO A 63 -2.24 -5.71 8.01
CA PRO A 63 -1.94 -5.34 9.39
C PRO A 63 -2.19 -6.48 10.38
N ALA A 64 -3.11 -7.42 10.10
CA ALA A 64 -3.31 -8.59 10.96
C ALA A 64 -2.03 -9.41 11.20
N GLY A 65 -1.08 -9.38 10.26
CA GLY A 65 0.22 -10.04 10.42
C GLY A 65 1.10 -9.47 11.53
N LEU A 66 0.82 -8.26 12.02
CA LEU A 66 1.56 -7.66 13.14
C LEU A 66 1.39 -8.46 14.45
N THR A 67 0.37 -9.32 14.57
CA THR A 67 0.23 -10.24 15.72
C THR A 67 1.14 -11.47 15.63
N GLN A 68 1.98 -11.57 14.60
CA GLN A 68 2.90 -12.69 14.38
C GLN A 68 4.36 -12.28 14.53
N LEU A 69 4.61 -11.06 15.03
CA LEU A 69 5.97 -10.55 15.26
C LEU A 69 6.78 -11.56 16.09
N ASN A 70 7.97 -11.91 15.61
CA ASN A 70 8.85 -12.86 16.31
C ASN A 70 9.56 -12.24 17.53
N ARG A 71 9.57 -10.91 17.63
CA ARG A 71 10.21 -10.14 18.71
C ARG A 71 9.29 -9.01 19.17
N PRO A 72 9.43 -8.52 20.41
CA PRO A 72 8.57 -7.45 20.94
C PRO A 72 8.67 -6.13 20.17
N PHE A 73 9.79 -5.89 19.49
CA PHE A 73 10.06 -4.69 18.72
C PHE A 73 10.82 -5.05 17.44
N GLN A 74 10.45 -4.42 16.33
CA GLN A 74 11.12 -4.57 15.04
C GLN A 74 11.18 -3.23 14.31
N VAL A 75 12.26 -3.03 13.57
CA VAL A 75 12.47 -1.90 12.67
C VAL A 75 12.95 -2.46 11.34
N SER A 76 12.52 -1.86 10.23
CA SER A 76 13.01 -2.21 8.89
C SER A 76 13.07 -0.96 8.01
N ALA A 77 14.07 -0.91 7.15
CA ALA A 77 14.20 0.12 6.13
C ALA A 77 14.50 -0.54 4.78
N MET A 78 14.07 0.10 3.70
CA MET A 78 14.34 -0.34 2.33
C MET A 78 14.53 0.89 1.45
N HIS A 79 15.44 0.76 0.49
CA HIS A 79 15.65 1.71 -0.60
C HIS A 79 15.71 0.92 -1.91
N ALA A 80 15.05 1.42 -2.95
CA ALA A 80 15.06 0.84 -4.28
C ALA A 80 15.12 1.93 -5.35
N GLU A 81 15.98 1.74 -6.35
CA GLU A 81 16.05 2.58 -7.53
C GLU A 81 15.23 1.97 -8.67
N TRP A 82 14.36 2.78 -9.25
CA TRP A 82 13.49 2.43 -10.37
C TRP A 82 13.85 3.28 -11.59
N PHE A 83 13.66 2.71 -12.78
CA PHE A 83 13.93 3.37 -14.06
C PHE A 83 15.36 3.95 -14.14
N ALA A 84 16.36 3.11 -13.85
CA ALA A 84 17.77 3.51 -13.85
C ALA A 84 18.10 4.70 -12.94
N GLY A 85 17.45 4.76 -11.76
CA GLY A 85 17.74 5.76 -10.73
C GLY A 85 16.90 7.05 -10.82
N ILE A 86 16.04 7.17 -11.84
CA ILE A 86 15.14 8.32 -11.98
C ILE A 86 14.16 8.39 -10.80
N ALA A 87 13.63 7.25 -10.39
CA ALA A 87 12.70 7.15 -9.28
C ALA A 87 13.33 6.42 -8.09
N LYS A 88 13.26 7.04 -6.92
CA LYS A 88 13.76 6.49 -5.65
C LYS A 88 12.58 6.10 -4.78
N TYR A 89 12.53 4.85 -4.38
CA TYR A 89 11.43 4.30 -3.60
C TYR A 89 11.93 3.79 -2.24
N ASP A 90 11.50 4.48 -1.19
CA ASP A 90 11.96 4.30 0.18
C ASP A 90 10.83 3.76 1.07
N TYR A 91 11.20 2.91 2.02
CA TYR A 91 10.31 2.44 3.08
C TYR A 91 11.02 2.48 4.42
N LEU A 92 10.29 2.89 5.46
CA LEU A 92 10.67 2.75 6.86
C LEU A 92 9.48 2.18 7.64
N GLY A 93 9.72 1.13 8.42
CA GLY A 93 8.72 0.47 9.23
C GLY A 93 9.19 0.27 10.66
N ILE A 94 8.30 0.48 11.62
CA ILE A 94 8.52 0.19 13.04
C ILE A 94 7.29 -0.54 13.57
N ALA A 95 7.48 -1.60 14.35
CA ALA A 95 6.38 -2.32 14.98
C ALA A 95 6.74 -2.72 16.41
N LYS A 96 5.77 -2.61 17.31
CA LYS A 96 5.93 -2.91 18.74
C LYS A 96 4.72 -3.64 19.29
N LYS A 97 4.96 -4.78 19.95
CA LYS A 97 3.94 -5.49 20.72
C LYS A 97 3.53 -4.66 21.92
N VAL A 98 2.23 -4.47 22.07
CA VAL A 98 1.59 -3.76 23.18
C VAL A 98 1.16 -4.75 24.25
N ASN A 99 0.63 -5.89 23.81
CA ASN A 99 0.28 -7.01 24.67
C ASN A 99 0.95 -8.27 24.15
N ALA A 100 1.76 -8.91 24.98
CA ALA A 100 2.47 -10.15 24.65
C ALA A 100 1.71 -11.41 25.11
N ASN A 101 0.48 -11.28 25.63
CA ASN A 101 -0.32 -12.43 26.03
C ASN A 101 -0.68 -13.29 24.79
N PRO A 102 -0.32 -14.59 24.76
CA PRO A 102 -0.57 -15.46 23.61
C PRO A 102 -2.04 -15.57 23.16
N TYR A 103 -2.98 -15.28 24.07
CA TYR A 103 -4.42 -15.33 23.80
C TYR A 103 -5.01 -13.98 23.36
N LYS A 104 -4.29 -12.87 23.53
CA LYS A 104 -4.74 -11.52 23.18
C LYS A 104 -3.57 -10.65 22.73
N GLU A 105 -2.71 -11.21 21.89
CA GLU A 105 -1.54 -10.49 21.40
C GLU A 105 -2.00 -9.27 20.59
N SER A 106 -1.42 -8.11 20.89
CA SER A 106 -1.71 -6.89 20.15
C SER A 106 -0.44 -6.11 19.86
N THR A 107 -0.43 -5.44 18.72
CA THR A 107 0.77 -4.80 18.16
C THR A 107 0.38 -3.50 17.47
N PHE A 108 1.15 -2.44 17.69
CA PHE A 108 1.11 -1.23 16.86
C PHE A 108 2.22 -1.28 15.82
N GLY A 109 1.94 -0.74 14.63
CA GLY A 109 2.88 -0.56 13.55
C GLY A 109 2.81 0.86 13.01
N PHE A 110 3.95 1.39 12.61
CA PHE A 110 4.09 2.60 11.83
C PHE A 110 4.83 2.26 10.56
N SER A 111 4.41 2.81 9.43
CA SER A 111 5.10 2.66 8.16
C SER A 111 5.09 3.98 7.39
N LEU A 112 6.24 4.33 6.85
CA LEU A 112 6.44 5.44 5.94
C LEU A 112 6.90 4.87 4.59
N VAL A 113 6.21 5.25 3.53
CA VAL A 113 6.58 4.97 2.14
C VAL A 113 6.84 6.31 1.46
N ARG A 114 7.89 6.39 0.65
CA ARG A 114 8.18 7.54 -0.18
C ARG A 114 8.53 7.10 -1.60
N LEU A 115 7.94 7.74 -2.60
CA LEU A 115 8.42 7.71 -3.98
C LEU A 115 8.86 9.12 -4.35
N GLY A 116 10.13 9.31 -4.69
CA GLY A 116 10.69 10.59 -5.10
C GLY A 116 11.29 10.54 -6.50
N ILE A 117 11.05 11.59 -7.27
CA ILE A 117 11.69 11.84 -8.56
C ILE A 117 12.27 13.25 -8.48
N ASP A 118 13.58 13.34 -8.64
CA ASP A 118 14.31 14.61 -8.59
C ASP A 118 14.67 15.07 -10.01
N ASN A 119 15.09 16.34 -10.14
CA ASN A 119 15.64 16.91 -11.38
C ASN A 119 14.71 16.78 -12.60
N ILE A 120 13.40 16.99 -12.40
CA ILE A 120 12.43 17.01 -13.49
C ILE A 120 12.56 18.35 -14.23
N PRO A 121 12.86 18.36 -15.54
CA PRO A 121 12.94 19.59 -16.31
C PRO A 121 11.59 20.30 -16.35
N ASN A 122 11.58 21.57 -15.94
CA ASN A 122 10.45 22.47 -16.05
C ASN A 122 10.48 23.18 -17.41
N THR A 123 9.54 22.84 -18.28
CA THR A 123 9.45 23.41 -19.62
C THR A 123 8.31 24.43 -19.77
N PHE A 124 7.72 24.91 -18.67
CA PHE A 124 6.60 25.87 -18.76
C PHE A 124 6.97 27.16 -19.49
N TYR A 125 8.24 27.58 -19.42
CA TYR A 125 8.74 28.82 -20.03
C TYR A 125 9.76 28.57 -21.16
N LEU A 126 9.79 27.35 -21.72
CA LEU A 126 10.71 26.98 -22.80
C LEU A 126 10.39 27.74 -24.10
N VAL A 127 9.10 27.96 -24.38
CA VAL A 127 8.64 28.67 -25.57
C VAL A 127 8.09 30.03 -25.14
N SER A 128 8.74 31.09 -25.60
CA SER A 128 8.32 32.46 -25.36
C SER A 128 7.04 32.79 -26.16
N PRO A 129 6.26 33.82 -25.76
CA PRO A 129 5.03 34.20 -26.47
C PRO A 129 5.23 34.56 -27.96
N ASP A 130 6.45 34.92 -28.35
CA ASP A 130 6.86 35.20 -29.74
C ASP A 130 7.22 33.94 -30.55
N GLY A 131 7.12 32.75 -29.94
CA GLY A 131 7.44 31.46 -30.55
C GLY A 131 8.92 31.08 -30.52
N THR A 132 9.78 31.90 -29.92
CA THR A 132 11.21 31.56 -29.76
C THR A 132 11.40 30.50 -28.67
N VAL A 133 12.35 29.59 -28.89
CA VAL A 133 12.72 28.55 -27.91
C VAL A 133 13.94 29.03 -27.15
N ASN A 134 13.83 29.16 -25.83
CA ASN A 134 14.94 29.52 -24.96
C ASN A 134 15.21 28.40 -23.94
N TYR A 135 16.27 27.62 -24.19
CA TYR A 135 16.68 26.54 -23.30
C TYR A 135 17.23 27.04 -21.95
N ASP A 136 17.67 28.31 -21.86
CA ASP A 136 18.15 28.90 -20.60
C ASP A 136 17.00 29.10 -19.58
N ASN A 137 15.74 29.05 -20.04
CA ASN A 137 14.57 29.14 -19.17
C ASN A 137 14.17 27.79 -18.53
N VAL A 138 14.84 26.69 -18.89
CA VAL A 138 14.56 25.37 -18.32
C VAL A 138 15.13 25.32 -16.90
N THR A 139 14.23 25.28 -15.91
CA THR A 139 14.57 25.05 -14.51
C THR A 139 14.30 23.59 -14.12
N GLU A 140 14.62 23.19 -12.90
CA GLU A 140 14.32 21.84 -12.40
C GLU A 140 13.35 21.88 -11.21
N PHE A 141 12.51 20.86 -11.08
CA PHE A 141 11.70 20.63 -9.89
C PHE A 141 11.72 19.16 -9.50
N SER A 142 11.33 18.86 -8.25
CA SER A 142 11.15 17.48 -7.79
C SER A 142 9.67 17.16 -7.56
N ALA A 143 9.32 15.89 -7.68
CA ALA A 143 8.04 15.36 -7.25
C ALA A 143 8.26 14.30 -6.17
N ALA A 144 7.42 14.30 -5.14
CA ALA A 144 7.49 13.32 -4.06
C ALA A 144 6.10 12.94 -3.56
N ASP A 145 5.86 11.64 -3.47
CA ASP A 145 4.67 11.02 -2.92
C ASP A 145 5.03 10.29 -1.62
N TYR A 146 4.32 10.63 -0.54
CA TYR A 146 4.50 10.05 0.79
C TYR A 146 3.23 9.34 1.22
N ALA A 147 3.37 8.16 1.85
CA ALA A 147 2.30 7.52 2.62
C ALA A 147 2.76 7.19 4.02
N LEU A 148 2.00 7.66 5.00
CA LEU A 148 2.14 7.34 6.41
C LEU A 148 1.01 6.39 6.81
N LEU A 149 1.34 5.23 7.35
CA LEU A 149 0.38 4.23 7.80
C LEU A 149 0.56 4.00 9.31
N PHE A 150 -0.55 4.14 10.04
CA PHE A 150 -0.66 3.79 11.45
C PHE A 150 -1.50 2.53 11.54
N SER A 151 -0.91 1.45 12.03
CA SER A 151 -1.50 0.12 12.02
C SER A 151 -1.70 -0.38 13.44
N TYR A 152 -2.82 -1.05 13.69
CA TYR A 152 -3.05 -1.81 14.91
C TYR A 152 -3.57 -3.19 14.55
N ALA A 153 -3.11 -4.20 15.29
CA ALA A 153 -3.58 -5.55 15.12
C ALA A 153 -3.79 -6.24 16.46
N GLN A 154 -4.76 -7.14 16.49
CA GLN A 154 -5.07 -7.93 17.66
C GLN A 154 -5.48 -9.35 17.26
N LYS A 155 -4.94 -10.32 17.99
CA LYS A 155 -5.37 -11.70 17.91
C LYS A 155 -6.69 -11.87 18.65
N MET A 156 -7.67 -12.52 18.02
CA MET A 156 -8.97 -12.78 18.64
C MET A 156 -8.81 -13.81 19.78
N PRO A 157 -9.33 -13.53 20.98
CA PRO A 157 -9.31 -14.48 22.08
C PRO A 157 -9.91 -15.83 21.69
N TYR A 158 -9.25 -16.92 22.09
CA TYR A 158 -9.68 -18.30 21.86
C TYR A 158 -9.90 -18.67 20.38
N SER A 159 -9.32 -17.89 19.46
CA SER A 159 -9.40 -18.12 18.02
C SER A 159 -8.01 -18.10 17.38
N LYS A 160 -7.91 -18.72 16.20
CA LYS A 160 -6.71 -18.66 15.35
C LYS A 160 -6.76 -17.49 14.35
N VAL A 161 -7.74 -16.60 14.52
CA VAL A 161 -7.95 -15.42 13.68
C VAL A 161 -7.22 -14.22 14.29
N ALA A 162 -6.48 -13.52 13.44
CA ALA A 162 -5.95 -12.20 13.71
C ALA A 162 -6.72 -11.17 12.88
N LEU A 163 -7.02 -10.02 13.49
CA LEU A 163 -7.58 -8.87 12.83
C LEU A 163 -6.60 -7.71 12.93
N GLY A 164 -6.56 -6.87 11.91
CA GLY A 164 -5.82 -5.62 11.95
C GLY A 164 -6.46 -4.57 11.07
N GLY A 165 -6.14 -3.32 11.36
CA GLY A 165 -6.53 -2.19 10.55
C GLY A 165 -5.41 -1.16 10.49
N SER A 166 -5.41 -0.37 9.43
CA SER A 166 -4.47 0.73 9.27
C SER A 166 -5.20 1.99 8.82
N ALA A 167 -4.84 3.12 9.43
CA ALA A 167 -5.17 4.45 8.92
C ALA A 167 -3.98 4.97 8.10
N LYS A 168 -4.27 5.54 6.94
CA LYS A 168 -3.28 6.00 5.97
C LYS A 168 -3.46 7.50 5.73
N ILE A 169 -2.35 8.23 5.73
CA ILE A 169 -2.29 9.63 5.32
C ILE A 169 -1.33 9.71 4.14
N ILE A 170 -1.76 10.34 3.06
CA ILE A 170 -1.01 10.47 1.82
C ILE A 170 -0.73 11.94 1.59
N ARG A 171 0.51 12.28 1.28
CA ARG A 171 0.94 13.62 0.90
C ARG A 171 1.67 13.55 -0.42
N ARG A 172 1.19 14.30 -1.40
CA ARG A 172 1.81 14.44 -2.73
C ARG A 172 2.33 15.87 -2.88
N VAL A 173 3.50 16.02 -3.47
CA VAL A 173 4.15 17.31 -3.75
C VAL A 173 4.75 17.25 -5.14
N ILE A 174 4.50 18.28 -5.95
CA ILE A 174 5.06 18.45 -7.30
C ILE A 174 5.56 19.89 -7.39
N GLY A 175 6.88 20.06 -7.39
CA GLY A 175 7.53 21.37 -7.34
C GLY A 175 7.02 22.25 -6.20
N THR A 176 7.08 23.56 -6.40
CA THR A 176 6.48 24.57 -5.50
C THR A 176 4.98 24.73 -5.72
N PHE A 177 4.46 24.21 -6.83
CA PHE A 177 3.16 24.59 -7.36
C PHE A 177 2.04 23.59 -7.10
N GLY A 178 2.32 22.32 -6.82
CA GLY A 178 1.30 21.29 -6.66
C GLY A 178 1.43 20.54 -5.35
N ASN A 179 0.33 20.40 -4.60
CA ASN A 179 0.28 19.48 -3.47
C ASN A 179 -1.09 18.81 -3.33
N ALA A 180 -1.12 17.62 -2.72
CA ALA A 180 -2.34 16.89 -2.44
C ALA A 180 -2.29 16.18 -1.09
N TRP A 181 -3.43 16.11 -0.42
CA TRP A 181 -3.63 15.28 0.76
C TRP A 181 -4.68 14.21 0.49
N GLY A 182 -4.42 12.99 0.98
CA GLY A 182 -5.38 11.89 0.95
C GLY A 182 -5.40 11.09 2.23
N PHE A 183 -6.50 10.37 2.44
CA PHE A 183 -6.71 9.55 3.62
C PHE A 183 -7.28 8.19 3.23
N GLY A 184 -6.86 7.14 3.92
CA GLY A 184 -7.31 5.76 3.65
C GLY A 184 -7.48 4.96 4.91
N ILE A 185 -8.35 3.95 4.83
CA ILE A 185 -8.52 2.94 5.87
C ILE A 185 -8.40 1.57 5.21
N ASP A 186 -7.54 0.76 5.81
CA ASP A 186 -7.21 -0.58 5.38
C ASP A 186 -7.65 -1.56 6.49
N LEU A 187 -8.27 -2.69 6.13
CA LEU A 187 -8.62 -3.76 7.06
C LEU A 187 -8.08 -5.09 6.57
N GLY A 188 -7.53 -5.87 7.50
CA GLY A 188 -6.91 -7.14 7.20
C GLY A 188 -7.28 -8.22 8.21
N THR A 189 -7.29 -9.46 7.74
CA THR A 189 -7.35 -10.63 8.60
C THR A 189 -6.40 -11.71 8.11
N GLN A 190 -5.89 -12.50 9.05
CA GLN A 190 -5.15 -13.72 8.79
C GLN A 190 -5.66 -14.85 9.69
N PHE A 191 -5.72 -16.05 9.13
CA PHE A 191 -6.14 -17.26 9.82
C PHE A 191 -5.15 -18.39 9.51
N LYS A 192 -4.75 -19.12 10.55
CA LYS A 192 -3.84 -20.27 10.43
C LYS A 192 -4.51 -21.53 10.97
N SER A 193 -4.49 -22.61 10.19
CA SER A 193 -4.93 -23.93 10.64
C SER A 193 -3.99 -25.02 10.13
N GLY A 194 -3.17 -25.57 11.05
CA GLY A 194 -2.08 -26.47 10.66
C GLY A 194 -1.08 -25.74 9.76
N ASP A 195 -0.83 -26.33 8.59
CA ASP A 195 0.05 -25.76 7.55
C ASP A 195 -0.64 -24.72 6.67
N TRP A 196 -1.98 -24.66 6.70
CA TRP A 196 -2.74 -23.72 5.90
C TRP A 196 -2.73 -22.33 6.50
N ARG A 197 -2.50 -21.33 5.65
CA ARG A 197 -2.61 -19.91 5.97
C ARG A 197 -3.54 -19.24 4.97
N PHE A 198 -4.50 -18.52 5.50
CA PHE A 198 -5.43 -17.71 4.72
C PHE A 198 -5.29 -16.26 5.17
N GLY A 199 -5.40 -15.34 4.23
CA GLY A 199 -5.40 -13.92 4.53
C GLY A 199 -6.32 -13.18 3.57
N ILE A 200 -7.06 -12.22 4.11
CA ILE A 200 -7.90 -11.32 3.34
C ILE A 200 -7.45 -9.91 3.67
N MET A 201 -7.34 -9.07 2.64
CA MET A 201 -6.97 -7.67 2.77
C MET A 201 -7.93 -6.82 1.96
N ALA A 202 -8.58 -5.87 2.62
CA ALA A 202 -9.40 -4.85 2.01
C ALA A 202 -8.66 -3.51 2.15
N ARG A 203 -8.14 -3.00 1.03
CA ARG A 203 -7.40 -1.74 0.98
C ARG A 203 -8.31 -0.57 0.59
N ASP A 204 -8.05 0.59 1.17
CA ASP A 204 -8.68 1.88 0.86
C ASP A 204 -10.23 1.83 0.85
N ILE A 205 -10.81 1.21 1.88
CA ILE A 205 -12.26 0.98 2.03
C ILE A 205 -13.05 2.29 2.08
N SER A 206 -12.43 3.39 2.53
CA SER A 206 -13.08 4.68 2.75
C SER A 206 -13.09 5.62 1.54
N PHE A 207 -12.91 5.13 0.31
CA PHE A 207 -12.73 5.96 -0.90
C PHE A 207 -11.62 7.01 -0.70
N THR A 208 -10.36 6.61 -0.80
CA THR A 208 -9.26 7.58 -0.72
C THR A 208 -9.36 8.62 -1.84
N PHE A 209 -9.67 9.86 -1.47
CA PHE A 209 -9.66 11.01 -2.36
C PHE A 209 -8.41 11.84 -2.07
N ASN A 210 -7.64 12.18 -3.11
CA ASN A 210 -6.56 13.16 -3.00
C ASN A 210 -7.12 14.54 -3.36
N ALA A 211 -7.18 15.44 -2.37
CA ALA A 211 -7.57 16.82 -2.58
C ALA A 211 -6.35 17.63 -3.03
N TRP A 212 -6.31 17.98 -4.31
CA TRP A 212 -5.23 18.76 -4.91
C TRP A 212 -5.43 20.26 -4.72
N LYS A 213 -4.33 20.96 -4.47
CA LYS A 213 -4.23 22.41 -4.57
C LYS A 213 -3.05 22.76 -5.47
N PHE A 214 -3.30 23.66 -6.41
CA PHE A 214 -2.29 24.19 -7.31
C PHE A 214 -2.16 25.70 -7.09
N ASN A 215 -0.92 26.19 -7.01
CA ASN A 215 -0.60 27.61 -7.05
C ASN A 215 0.52 27.80 -8.07
N LEU A 216 0.19 28.42 -9.21
CA LEU A 216 1.13 28.67 -10.31
C LEU A 216 1.71 30.09 -10.25
N THR A 217 1.41 30.85 -9.21
CA THR A 217 1.93 32.20 -9.00
C THR A 217 3.27 32.11 -8.28
N GLU A 218 4.29 32.78 -8.82
CA GLU A 218 5.57 33.02 -8.13
C GLU A 218 5.33 34.04 -7.02
N ASP A 219 5.53 33.64 -5.76
CA ASP A 219 5.82 34.58 -4.66
C ASP A 219 7.34 34.69 -4.49
#